data_AF-A0A7Y9HA95-F1
#
_entry.id   AF-A0A7Y9HA95-F1
#
_cell.length_a   1.000
_cell.length_b   1.000
_cell.length_c   1.000
_cell.angle_alpha   90.00
_cell.angle_beta   90.00
_cell.angle_gamma   90.00
#
_symmetry.space_group_name_H-M   'P 1'
#
loop_
_entity.id
_entity.type
_entity.pdbx_description
1 polymer ?
#
loop_
_entity_poly.entity_id
_entity_poly.type
_entity_poly.pdbx_seq_one_letter_code
_entity_poly.pdbx_strand_id
1 'polypeptide(L)'
;MRTHTTAALIAAGLLATLTACSTSEHVEDKTVTAPPYKIAKQDSDGNTRDVVVEVDHTTDLRAVFDDVVHGLSDEAGYHVVINCSTGGTASADNRLANGQHAIGSMGAATTGLDEGASEFSINKGRTCPAA
;
A
#
# COMPACT_ATOMS: atom_id res chain seq x y z
N MET A 1 -36.91 -58.00 18.10
CA MET A 1 -36.16 -58.49 19.29
C MET A 1 -34.88 -57.68 19.42
N ARG A 2 -34.70 -57.07 20.60
CA ARG A 2 -33.46 -56.51 21.20
C ARG A 2 -32.77 -55.31 20.55
N THR A 3 -33.30 -54.15 20.97
CA THR A 3 -32.62 -52.88 21.26
C THR A 3 -31.44 -53.04 22.23
N HIS A 4 -30.34 -52.34 21.97
CA HIS A 4 -29.22 -52.12 22.90
C HIS A 4 -29.09 -50.60 23.14
N THR A 5 -29.52 -50.11 24.30
CA THR A 5 -28.76 -49.82 25.53
C THR A 5 -28.20 -48.38 25.54
N THR A 6 -28.93 -47.54 26.28
CA THR A 6 -28.62 -46.20 26.80
C THR A 6 -27.34 -46.14 27.63
N ALA A 7 -26.63 -45.02 27.53
CA ALA A 7 -25.87 -44.45 28.65
C ALA A 7 -25.96 -42.91 28.57
N ALA A 8 -26.73 -42.33 29.48
CA ALA A 8 -26.84 -40.89 29.70
C ALA A 8 -25.79 -40.46 30.74
N LEU A 9 -25.11 -39.34 30.49
CA LEU A 9 -24.29 -38.65 31.49
C LEU A 9 -24.88 -37.27 31.73
N ILE A 10 -25.35 -37.06 32.96
CA ILE A 10 -25.77 -35.78 33.52
C ILE A 10 -24.60 -35.24 34.32
N ALA A 11 -24.21 -33.98 34.11
CA ALA A 11 -23.50 -33.19 35.11
C ALA A 11 -23.93 -31.72 34.99
N ALA A 12 -24.50 -31.20 36.07
CA ALA A 12 -24.91 -29.82 36.27
C ALA A 12 -23.86 -29.07 37.14
N GLY A 13 -23.68 -27.77 36.90
CA GLY A 13 -22.95 -26.84 37.79
C GLY A 13 -22.81 -25.47 37.10
N LEU A 14 -23.66 -24.48 37.43
CA LEU A 14 -23.50 -23.39 38.41
C LEU A 14 -22.65 -22.17 37.97
N LEU A 15 -23.37 -21.06 37.67
CA LEU A 15 -23.14 -19.64 38.00
C LEU A 15 -21.75 -18.98 37.88
N ALA A 16 -21.64 -17.94 37.04
CA ALA A 16 -21.03 -16.63 37.37
C ALA A 16 -21.34 -15.57 36.29
N THR A 17 -22.04 -14.49 36.68
CA THR A 17 -22.18 -13.25 35.91
C THR A 17 -20.90 -12.42 36.04
N LEU A 18 -20.24 -12.10 34.92
CA LEU A 18 -19.21 -11.08 34.84
C LEU A 18 -19.56 -10.10 33.71
N THR A 19 -20.06 -8.94 34.13
CA THR A 19 -20.06 -7.71 33.33
C THR A 19 -18.61 -7.34 33.06
N ALA A 20 -18.12 -7.61 31.85
CA ALA A 20 -16.89 -7.01 31.35
C ALA A 20 -17.26 -6.21 30.12
N CYS A 21 -17.30 -4.88 30.29
CA CYS A 21 -17.16 -3.94 29.20
C CYS A 21 -15.85 -4.28 28.50
N SER A 22 -15.91 -4.98 27.37
CA SER A 22 -14.81 -4.95 26.42
C SER A 22 -14.81 -3.55 25.82
N THR A 23 -14.18 -2.63 26.54
CA THR A 23 -13.52 -1.47 25.96
C THR A 23 -12.79 -2.00 24.73
N SER A 24 -13.32 -1.70 23.54
CA SER A 24 -12.55 -1.88 22.32
C SER A 24 -11.33 -1.01 22.50
N GLU A 25 -10.22 -1.65 22.87
CA GLU A 25 -8.89 -1.08 22.75
C GLU A 25 -8.77 -0.76 21.27
N HIS A 26 -9.04 0.51 20.96
CA HIS A 26 -8.72 1.11 19.69
C HIS A 26 -7.21 0.98 19.61
N VAL A 27 -6.75 -0.11 18.99
CA VAL A 27 -5.40 -0.19 18.49
C VAL A 27 -5.35 0.95 17.50
N GLU A 28 -4.81 2.10 17.93
CA GLU A 28 -4.26 3.09 17.03
C GLU A 28 -3.20 2.33 16.22
N ASP A 29 -3.68 1.74 15.13
CA ASP A 29 -2.86 1.41 13.99
C ASP A 29 -2.12 2.71 13.68
N LYS A 30 -0.83 2.76 13.99
CA LYS A 30 0.01 3.86 13.59
C LYS A 30 0.14 3.74 12.08
N THR A 31 -0.91 4.16 11.37
CA THR A 31 -0.89 4.44 9.95
C THR A 31 0.20 5.46 9.77
N VAL A 32 1.38 5.00 9.35
CA VAL A 32 2.46 5.86 8.88
C VAL A 32 1.85 6.59 7.70
N THR A 33 1.34 7.79 7.97
CA THR A 33 0.70 8.62 6.97
C THR A 33 1.82 9.11 6.07
N ALA A 34 1.74 8.83 4.77
CA ALA A 34 2.73 9.32 3.83
C ALA A 34 2.85 10.85 3.93
N PRO A 35 4.06 11.42 3.76
CA PRO A 35 4.23 12.86 3.63
C PRO A 35 3.33 13.44 2.53
N PRO A 36 2.94 14.73 2.59
CA PRO A 36 2.14 15.35 1.54
C PRO A 36 2.79 15.24 0.15
N TYR A 37 1.97 14.89 -0.83
CA TYR A 37 2.37 14.79 -2.23
C TYR A 37 1.20 15.14 -3.15
N LYS A 38 1.48 15.29 -4.45
CA LYS A 38 0.47 15.49 -5.50
C LYS A 38 0.72 14.51 -6.64
N ILE A 39 -0.34 13.87 -7.15
CA ILE A 39 -0.28 13.14 -8.42
C ILE A 39 -0.36 14.19 -9.55
N ALA A 40 0.74 14.41 -10.24
CA ALA A 40 0.83 15.35 -11.36
C ALA A 40 0.36 14.73 -12.69
N LYS A 41 0.55 13.42 -12.84
CA LYS A 41 0.11 12.63 -13.99
C LYS A 41 -0.22 11.21 -13.54
N GLN A 42 -1.25 10.61 -14.12
CA GLN A 42 -1.53 9.19 -14.01
C GLN A 42 -2.14 8.69 -15.32
N ASP A 43 -1.45 7.78 -15.99
CA ASP A 43 -2.00 7.11 -17.17
C ASP A 43 -3.13 6.15 -16.74
N SER A 44 -4.18 6.06 -17.56
CA SER A 44 -5.40 5.30 -17.24
C SER A 44 -5.65 4.10 -18.17
N ASP A 45 -4.81 3.94 -19.18
CA ASP A 45 -4.96 2.96 -20.25
C ASP A 45 -3.62 2.28 -20.58
N GLY A 46 -3.70 1.14 -21.26
CA GLY A 46 -2.55 0.31 -21.58
C GLY A 46 -2.10 -0.59 -20.42
N ASN A 47 -1.17 -1.50 -20.75
CA ASN A 47 -0.63 -2.51 -19.84
C ASN A 47 0.60 -2.02 -19.05
N THR A 48 1.15 -0.87 -19.45
CA THR A 48 2.21 -0.14 -18.75
C THR A 48 1.74 1.29 -18.57
N ARG A 49 1.77 1.80 -17.34
CA ARG A 49 1.20 3.10 -16.97
C ARG A 49 2.18 3.90 -16.14
N ASP A 50 2.39 5.17 -16.50
CA ASP A 50 3.18 6.08 -15.67
C ASP A 50 2.31 6.77 -14.63
N VAL A 51 2.85 6.89 -13.41
CA VAL A 51 2.33 7.76 -12.35
C VAL A 51 3.44 8.74 -11.98
N VAL A 52 3.21 10.03 -12.18
CA VAL A 52 4.16 11.09 -11.80
C VAL A 52 3.65 11.77 -10.54
N VAL A 53 4.50 11.77 -9.52
CA VAL A 53 4.25 12.28 -8.19
C VAL A 53 5.17 13.47 -7.93
N GLU A 54 4.62 14.55 -7.40
CA GLU A 54 5.35 15.74 -6.98
C GLU A 54 5.36 15.81 -5.45
N VAL A 55 6.54 16.05 -4.87
CA VAL A 55 6.75 16.27 -3.42
C VAL A 55 7.56 17.53 -3.19
N ASP A 56 7.41 18.14 -2.01
CA ASP A 56 8.15 19.35 -1.65
C ASP A 56 9.45 19.05 -0.87
N HIS A 57 9.63 17.80 -0.40
CA HIS A 57 10.75 17.37 0.43
C HIS A 57 11.19 15.93 0.11
N THR A 58 12.41 15.55 0.52
CA THR A 58 12.97 14.20 0.31
C THR A 58 12.66 13.22 1.45
N THR A 59 11.82 13.62 2.41
CA THR A 59 11.45 12.79 3.57
C THR A 59 10.57 11.63 3.13
N ASP A 60 10.88 10.41 3.60
CA ASP A 60 10.05 9.21 3.46
C ASP A 60 9.46 8.95 2.06
N LEU A 61 10.26 9.15 1.01
CA LEU A 61 9.85 8.91 -0.39
C LEU A 61 9.32 7.48 -0.63
N ARG A 62 9.76 6.52 0.19
CA ARG A 62 9.24 5.14 0.15
C ARG A 62 7.77 5.08 0.62
N ALA A 63 7.42 5.82 1.68
CA ALA A 63 6.04 5.87 2.16
C ALA A 63 5.12 6.54 1.13
N VAL A 64 5.60 7.57 0.43
CA VAL A 64 4.87 8.17 -0.71
C VAL A 64 4.63 7.15 -1.82
N PHE A 65 5.66 6.37 -2.19
CA PHE A 65 5.50 5.30 -3.17
C PHE A 65 4.49 4.25 -2.73
N ASP A 66 4.59 3.75 -1.49
CA ASP A 66 3.72 2.71 -0.96
C ASP A 66 2.25 3.19 -0.88
N ASP A 67 2.01 4.44 -0.49
CA ASP A 67 0.67 5.05 -0.47
C ASP A 67 0.07 5.20 -1.88
N VAL A 68 0.89 5.65 -2.86
CA VAL A 68 0.46 5.76 -4.25
C VAL A 68 0.06 4.41 -4.82
N VAL A 69 0.87 3.35 -4.62
CA VAL A 69 0.55 2.03 -5.20
C VAL A 69 -0.64 1.37 -4.51
N HIS A 70 -0.88 1.65 -3.23
CA HIS A 70 -2.09 1.19 -2.52
C HIS A 70 -3.36 1.83 -3.09
N GLY A 71 -3.27 3.03 -3.67
CA GLY A 71 -4.38 3.67 -4.38
C GLY A 71 -4.68 3.11 -5.78
N LEU A 72 -3.82 2.25 -6.32
CA LEU A 72 -3.97 1.66 -7.65
C LEU A 72 -4.74 0.34 -7.58
N SER A 73 -5.61 0.09 -8.56
CA SER A 73 -6.46 -1.10 -8.56
C SER A 73 -6.58 -1.79 -9.92
N ASP A 74 -6.40 -1.06 -11.01
CA ASP A 74 -6.48 -1.65 -12.34
C ASP A 74 -5.26 -2.53 -12.64
N GLU A 75 -5.51 -3.65 -13.30
CA GLU A 75 -4.47 -4.57 -13.77
C GLU A 75 -3.55 -3.88 -14.79
N ALA A 76 -2.31 -3.63 -14.39
CA ALA A 76 -1.26 -3.05 -15.22
C ALA A 76 0.10 -3.13 -14.51
N GLY A 77 1.17 -2.88 -15.26
CA GLY A 77 2.48 -2.57 -14.71
C GLY A 77 2.62 -1.07 -14.53
N TYR A 78 2.80 -0.62 -13.30
CA TYR A 78 2.93 0.80 -13.00
C TYR A 78 4.38 1.19 -12.84
N HIS A 79 4.74 2.31 -13.45
CA HIS A 79 6.01 2.97 -13.25
C HIS A 79 5.75 4.29 -12.50
N VAL A 80 6.19 4.36 -11.25
CA VAL A 80 5.98 5.51 -10.37
C VAL A 80 7.24 6.36 -10.37
N VAL A 81 7.11 7.62 -10.75
CA VAL A 81 8.19 8.61 -10.77
C VAL A 81 7.90 9.65 -9.69
N ILE A 82 8.82 9.81 -8.74
CA ILE A 82 8.71 10.84 -7.70
C ILE A 82 9.69 11.96 -8.00
N ASN A 83 9.14 13.15 -8.23
CA ASN A 83 9.85 14.37 -8.59
C ASN A 83 9.73 15.40 -7.47
N CYS A 84 10.74 16.26 -7.36
CA CYS A 84 10.61 17.48 -6.57
C CYS A 84 9.69 18.48 -7.28
N SER A 85 8.71 19.03 -6.55
CA SER A 85 7.80 20.08 -6.98
C SER A 85 8.56 21.40 -7.14
N THR A 86 9.03 21.70 -8.35
CA THR A 86 9.77 22.96 -8.63
C THR A 86 8.98 23.94 -9.49
N GLY A 87 7.69 23.68 -9.77
CA GLY A 87 6.86 24.56 -10.60
C GLY A 87 7.34 24.72 -12.05
N GLY A 88 8.26 23.86 -12.51
CA GLY A 88 8.81 23.85 -13.87
C GLY A 88 8.15 22.81 -14.78
N THR A 89 8.42 22.88 -16.08
CA THR A 89 7.96 21.90 -17.08
C THR A 89 8.53 20.50 -16.81
N ALA A 90 7.88 19.43 -17.29
CA ALA A 90 8.27 18.01 -17.13
C ALA A 90 9.75 17.64 -17.46
N SER A 91 10.52 18.53 -18.07
CA SER A 91 11.97 18.38 -18.32
C SER A 91 12.88 19.02 -17.24
N ALA A 92 12.31 19.74 -16.27
CA ALA A 92 12.97 20.43 -15.16
C ALA A 92 12.72 19.74 -13.80
N ASP A 93 12.01 18.62 -13.81
CA ASP A 93 11.65 17.89 -12.61
C ASP A 93 12.87 17.16 -12.04
N ASN A 94 13.32 17.59 -10.86
CA ASN A 94 14.41 16.91 -10.17
C ASN A 94 13.92 15.56 -9.63
N ARG A 95 14.18 14.49 -10.39
CA ARG A 95 13.71 13.14 -10.06
C ARG A 95 14.40 12.60 -8.80
N LEU A 96 13.62 12.37 -7.76
CA LEU A 96 14.07 11.91 -6.46
C LEU A 96 14.06 10.39 -6.33
N ALA A 97 13.08 9.72 -6.92
CA ALA A 97 12.97 8.27 -6.88
C ALA A 97 12.21 7.71 -8.10
N ASN A 98 12.41 6.42 -8.33
CA ASN A 98 11.62 5.62 -9.28
C ASN A 98 11.11 4.38 -8.55
N GLY A 99 9.96 3.87 -8.96
CA GLY A 99 9.44 2.59 -8.52
C GLY A 99 8.65 1.88 -9.60
N GLN A 100 8.49 0.58 -9.42
CA GLN A 100 7.64 -0.26 -10.25
C GLN A 100 6.67 -1.02 -9.36
N HIS A 101 5.44 -1.24 -9.81
CA HIS A 101 4.47 -2.07 -9.11
C HIS A 101 3.66 -2.91 -10.11
N ALA A 102 3.49 -4.20 -9.82
CA ALA A 102 2.78 -5.14 -10.65
C ALA A 102 1.39 -5.44 -10.08
N ILE A 103 0.33 -5.06 -10.78
CA ILE A 103 -1.04 -5.49 -10.46
C ILE A 103 -1.49 -6.53 -11.48
N GLY A 104 -1.85 -7.71 -10.99
CA GLY A 104 -2.31 -8.86 -11.75
C GLY A 104 -1.30 -9.40 -12.77
N SER A 105 -1.80 -10.28 -13.63
CA SER A 105 -0.98 -11.03 -14.59
C SER A 105 -0.32 -10.14 -15.65
N MET A 106 -1.03 -9.11 -16.13
CA MET A 106 -0.46 -8.14 -17.07
C MET A 106 0.63 -7.29 -16.41
N GLY A 107 0.44 -6.88 -15.16
CA GLY A 107 1.44 -6.13 -14.42
C GLY A 107 2.71 -6.94 -14.19
N ALA A 108 2.58 -8.20 -13.81
CA ALA A 108 3.73 -9.11 -13.67
C ALA A 108 4.47 -9.27 -15.01
N ALA A 109 3.73 -9.47 -16.11
CA ALA A 109 4.32 -9.67 -17.44
C ALA A 109 5.07 -8.42 -17.97
N THR A 110 4.59 -7.21 -17.69
CA THR A 110 5.22 -5.98 -18.21
C THR A 110 6.36 -5.47 -17.35
N THR A 111 6.30 -5.66 -16.04
CA THR A 111 7.36 -5.23 -15.12
C THR A 111 8.46 -6.29 -14.93
N GLY A 112 8.14 -7.57 -15.17
CA GLY A 112 9.01 -8.69 -14.82
C GLY A 112 9.03 -9.03 -13.32
N LEU A 113 8.17 -8.39 -12.53
CA LEU A 113 7.99 -8.67 -11.11
C LEU A 113 6.93 -9.75 -10.88
N ASP A 114 6.93 -10.34 -9.69
CA ASP A 114 5.80 -11.17 -9.25
C ASP A 114 4.54 -10.31 -9.07
N GLU A 115 3.36 -10.94 -9.17
CA GLU A 115 2.09 -10.26 -8.93
C GLU A 115 2.04 -9.64 -7.51
N GLY A 116 1.67 -8.36 -7.43
CA GLY A 116 1.63 -7.58 -6.20
C GLY A 116 2.99 -7.08 -5.71
N ALA A 117 4.09 -7.45 -6.38
CA ALA A 117 5.42 -7.02 -5.97
C ALA A 117 5.74 -5.59 -6.44
N SER A 118 6.69 -4.98 -5.73
CA SER A 118 7.19 -3.64 -6.02
C SER A 118 8.70 -3.56 -5.96
N GLU A 119 9.27 -2.75 -6.84
CA GLU A 119 10.65 -2.28 -6.74
C GLU A 119 10.67 -0.77 -6.49
N PHE A 120 11.66 -0.30 -5.73
CA PHE A 120 11.81 1.12 -5.43
C PHE A 120 13.28 1.49 -5.30
N SER A 121 13.66 2.62 -5.91
CA SER A 121 15.03 3.13 -5.89
C SER A 121 15.06 4.64 -5.74
N ILE A 122 15.88 5.12 -4.81
CA ILE A 122 16.13 6.54 -4.58
C ILE A 122 17.33 6.98 -5.43
N ASN A 123 17.17 8.09 -6.15
CA ASN A 123 18.25 8.76 -6.83
C ASN A 123 19.10 9.53 -5.81
N LYS A 124 20.26 8.98 -5.45
CA LYS A 124 21.15 9.57 -4.45
C LYS A 124 21.69 10.94 -4.91
N GLY A 125 21.93 11.82 -3.94
CA GLY A 125 22.50 13.16 -4.18
C GLY A 125 21.51 14.19 -4.73
N ARG A 126 20.23 13.86 -4.80
CA ARG A 126 19.16 14.79 -5.19
C ARG A 126 18.58 15.48 -3.95
N THR A 127 18.23 16.74 -4.07
CA THR A 127 17.62 17.55 -3.01
C THR A 127 16.24 18.06 -3.41
N CYS A 128 15.38 18.33 -2.44
CA CYS A 128 14.12 19.02 -2.67
C CYS A 128 13.90 20.09 -1.59
N PRO A 129 13.88 21.39 -1.95
CA PRO A 129 13.95 21.95 -3.30
C PRO A 129 15.22 21.60 -4.08
N ALA A 130 15.13 21.59 -5.41
CA ALA A 130 16.29 21.34 -6.27
C ALA A 130 17.33 22.46 -6.08
N ALA A 131 18.60 22.07 -5.95
CA ALA A 131 19.74 22.98 -5.78
C ALA A 131 20.52 23.18 -7.10
#